data_AF-A0A2G3K617-F1
#
_entry.id   AF-A0A2G3K617-F1
#
_cell.length_a   1.000
_cell.length_b   1.000
_cell.length_c   1.000
_cell.angle_alpha   90.00
_cell.angle_beta   90.00
_cell.angle_gamma   90.00
#
_symmetry.space_group_name_H-M   'P 1'
#
loop_
_entity.id
_entity.type
_entity.pdbx_description
1 polymer ?
#
loop_
_entity_poly.entity_id
_entity_poly.type
_entity_poly.pdbx_seq_one_letter_code
_entity_poly.pdbx_strand_id
1 'polypeptide(L)'
;MVRQNVVSKWLAVFLLACVAFTAQAKEVGTVYWVPFQIQTYLPVTVDDIATMMDAPCVLTSEGAIRDIVEAAKPTQKPFNGNAVRAKISEGKATLVVDNQGTLNMGGKMLAMSEETLKEVVLKHGGCPIEK
;
A
#
# COMPACT_ATOMS: atom_id res chain seq x y z
N MET A 1 70.97 5.01 13.35
CA MET A 1 70.39 3.80 12.75
C MET A 1 68.89 3.84 13.01
N VAL A 2 68.09 4.19 12.01
CA VAL A 2 66.67 4.57 12.15
C VAL A 2 65.80 3.31 12.03
N ARG A 3 65.08 2.95 13.10
CA ARG A 3 64.02 1.92 13.07
C ARG A 3 62.69 2.58 12.72
N GLN A 4 62.40 2.65 11.44
CA GLN A 4 61.04 2.83 10.92
C GLN A 4 60.45 1.47 10.54
N ASN A 5 59.12 1.39 10.52
CA ASN A 5 58.28 0.34 9.95
C ASN A 5 57.88 -0.82 10.86
N VAL A 6 56.76 -0.70 11.59
CA VAL A 6 55.74 -1.78 11.56
C VAL A 6 54.30 -1.35 11.96
N VAL A 7 54.06 -0.15 12.49
CA VAL A 7 52.74 0.11 13.12
C VAL A 7 51.61 0.43 12.11
N SER A 8 51.94 0.76 10.86
CA SER A 8 50.97 1.29 9.88
C SER A 8 50.39 0.23 8.93
N LYS A 9 49.89 -0.90 9.46
CA LYS A 9 49.12 -1.88 8.65
C LYS A 9 47.82 -2.37 9.28
N TRP A 10 47.56 -2.04 10.54
CA TRP A 10 46.38 -2.56 11.27
C TRP A 10 45.19 -1.58 11.36
N LEU A 11 45.33 -0.34 10.87
CA LEU A 11 44.25 0.65 10.89
C LEU A 11 43.33 0.61 9.66
N ALA A 12 43.70 -0.08 8.59
CA ALA A 12 42.90 -0.10 7.35
C ALA A 12 41.81 -1.18 7.33
N VAL A 13 41.80 -2.11 8.29
CA VAL A 13 40.81 -3.22 8.34
C VAL A 13 39.57 -2.85 9.15
N PHE A 14 39.60 -1.73 9.89
CA PHE A 14 38.52 -1.38 10.84
C PHE A 14 37.42 -0.46 10.28
N LEU A 15 37.51 -0.02 9.03
CA LEU A 15 36.59 0.98 8.45
C LEU A 15 35.88 0.49 7.18
N LEU A 16 35.78 -0.83 6.99
CA LEU A 16 34.97 -1.45 5.93
C LEU A 16 33.85 -2.32 6.50
N ALA A 17 33.27 -1.89 7.63
CA ALA A 17 32.08 -2.50 8.22
C ALA A 17 30.99 -1.44 8.47
N CYS A 18 30.89 -0.43 7.59
CA CYS A 18 29.60 0.21 7.37
C CYS A 18 28.72 -0.84 6.69
N VAL A 19 28.14 -1.69 7.52
CA VAL A 19 26.98 -2.51 7.21
C VAL A 19 25.99 -1.53 6.58
N ALA A 20 25.91 -1.56 5.25
CA ALA A 20 24.84 -0.93 4.53
C ALA A 20 23.58 -1.62 5.04
N PHE A 21 22.95 -1.02 6.05
CA PHE A 21 21.56 -1.24 6.40
C PHE A 21 20.79 -0.84 5.15
N THR A 22 20.70 -1.76 4.21
CA THR A 22 19.65 -1.76 3.22
C THR A 22 18.38 -1.88 4.05
N ALA A 23 17.79 -0.73 4.37
CA ALA A 23 16.43 -0.66 4.86
C ALA A 23 15.56 -1.19 3.71
N GLN A 24 15.46 -2.52 3.62
CA GLN A 24 14.49 -3.17 2.76
C GLN A 24 13.15 -2.68 3.29
N ALA A 25 12.46 -1.84 2.51
CA ALA A 25 11.12 -1.41 2.84
C ALA A 25 10.30 -2.69 3.03
N LYS A 26 9.88 -2.94 4.28
CA LYS A 26 9.12 -4.14 4.61
C LYS A 26 7.76 -3.99 3.93
N GLU A 27 7.50 -4.83 2.94
CA GLU A 27 6.17 -4.98 2.39
C GLU A 27 5.25 -5.50 3.50
N VAL A 28 4.23 -4.73 3.84
CA VAL A 28 3.22 -5.10 4.85
C VAL A 28 1.86 -5.37 4.22
N GLY A 29 1.69 -5.01 2.95
CA GLY A 29 0.43 -5.15 2.25
C GLY A 29 0.50 -4.69 0.80
N THR A 30 -0.63 -4.81 0.13
CA THR A 30 -0.77 -4.61 -1.31
C THR A 30 -2.12 -3.96 -1.61
N VAL A 31 -2.13 -2.99 -2.52
CA VAL A 31 -3.30 -2.28 -2.99
C VAL A 31 -3.44 -2.49 -4.48
N TYR A 32 -4.54 -3.11 -4.88
CA TYR A 32 -5.00 -3.15 -6.27
C TYR A 32 -6.00 -2.03 -6.47
N TRP A 33 -5.81 -1.21 -7.51
CA TRP A 33 -6.59 0.01 -7.71
C TRP A 33 -6.99 0.20 -9.17
N VAL A 34 -8.25 0.56 -9.39
CA VAL A 34 -8.80 1.02 -10.67
C VAL A 34 -9.41 2.41 -10.45
N PRO A 35 -9.02 3.44 -11.22
CA PRO A 35 -9.60 4.79 -11.11
C PRO A 35 -11.12 4.78 -11.24
N PHE A 36 -11.79 5.59 -10.42
CA PHE A 36 -13.26 5.57 -10.35
C PHE A 36 -13.88 6.24 -11.58
N GLN A 37 -13.16 7.19 -12.16
CA GLN A 37 -13.62 8.06 -13.25
C GLN A 37 -13.80 7.32 -14.59
N ILE A 38 -13.26 6.10 -14.73
CA ILE A 38 -13.33 5.36 -15.98
C ILE A 38 -14.54 4.41 -15.94
N GLN A 39 -15.69 4.93 -16.36
CA GLN A 39 -16.95 4.18 -16.45
C GLN A 39 -16.94 3.08 -17.54
N THR A 40 -16.00 3.13 -18.48
CA THR A 40 -15.95 2.22 -19.63
C THR A 40 -15.29 0.86 -19.35
N TYR A 41 -14.76 0.65 -18.14
CA TYR A 41 -14.21 -0.66 -17.79
C TYR A 41 -15.33 -1.67 -17.55
N LEU A 42 -15.11 -2.89 -18.03
CA LEU A 42 -15.91 -4.05 -17.67
C LEU A 42 -16.04 -4.13 -16.15
N PRO A 43 -17.19 -4.59 -15.62
CA PRO A 43 -17.37 -4.81 -14.19
C PRO A 43 -16.22 -5.67 -13.65
N VAL A 44 -15.46 -5.11 -12.71
CA VAL A 44 -14.33 -5.81 -12.07
C VAL A 44 -14.82 -6.42 -10.77
N THR A 45 -14.68 -7.74 -10.63
CA THR A 45 -15.04 -8.44 -9.40
C THR A 45 -13.90 -8.40 -8.38
N VAL A 46 -14.18 -8.83 -7.14
CA VAL A 46 -13.18 -8.97 -6.07
C VAL A 46 -12.04 -9.94 -6.44
N ASP A 47 -12.35 -10.94 -7.27
CA ASP A 47 -11.41 -11.98 -7.68
C ASP A 47 -10.56 -11.51 -8.86
N ASP A 48 -11.16 -10.81 -9.82
CA ASP A 48 -10.48 -10.38 -11.04
C ASP A 48 -9.50 -9.22 -10.81
N ILE A 49 -9.79 -8.32 -9.85
CA ILE A 49 -9.00 -7.09 -9.65
C ILE A 49 -7.50 -7.37 -9.40
N ALA A 50 -7.19 -8.49 -8.75
CA ALA A 50 -5.80 -8.86 -8.47
C ALA A 50 -5.05 -9.37 -9.72
N THR A 51 -5.78 -9.94 -10.67
CA THR A 51 -5.22 -10.45 -11.94
C THR A 51 -5.17 -9.42 -13.05
N MET A 52 -5.98 -8.36 -12.96
CA MET A 52 -6.08 -7.32 -13.99
C MET A 52 -5.01 -6.23 -13.87
N MET A 53 -4.36 -6.12 -12.71
CA MET A 53 -3.40 -5.05 -12.44
C MET A 53 -1.97 -5.56 -12.50
N ASP A 54 -1.23 -5.13 -13.53
CA ASP A 54 0.17 -5.55 -13.75
C ASP A 54 1.12 -5.08 -12.64
N ALA A 55 0.82 -3.95 -12.00
CA ALA A 55 1.64 -3.36 -10.95
C ALA A 55 0.75 -2.90 -9.77
N PRO A 56 0.54 -3.73 -8.74
CA PRO A 56 -0.14 -3.27 -7.55
C PRO A 56 0.74 -2.30 -6.75
N CYS A 57 0.09 -1.43 -5.99
CA CYS A 57 0.79 -0.56 -5.06
C CYS A 57 1.18 -1.33 -3.79
N VAL A 58 2.46 -1.31 -3.43
CA VAL A 58 2.97 -1.96 -2.22
C VAL A 58 2.82 -1.00 -1.03
N LEU A 59 2.26 -1.49 0.08
CA LEU A 59 2.22 -0.78 1.36
C LEU A 59 3.53 -1.00 2.11
N THR A 60 4.13 0.09 2.59
CA THR A 60 5.40 0.10 3.33
C THR A 60 5.22 0.33 4.84
N SER A 61 3.99 0.63 5.27
CA SER A 61 3.65 0.83 6.69
C SER A 61 2.24 0.33 7.00
N GLU A 62 2.08 -0.26 8.19
CA GLU A 62 0.80 -0.81 8.65
C GLU A 62 -0.19 0.30 9.07
N GLY A 63 -1.48 -0.01 9.08
CA GLY A 63 -2.56 0.87 9.50
C GLY A 63 -3.42 1.40 8.35
N ALA A 64 -3.15 1.04 7.10
CA ALA A 64 -3.88 1.58 5.95
C ALA A 64 -5.38 1.24 6.03
N ILE A 65 -5.74 0.00 6.38
CA ILE A 65 -7.14 -0.41 6.50
C ILE A 65 -7.83 0.32 7.65
N ARG A 66 -7.16 0.50 8.78
CA ARG A 66 -7.70 1.23 9.94
C ARG A 66 -7.97 2.69 9.55
N ASP A 67 -6.99 3.36 8.95
CA ASP A 67 -7.10 4.77 8.58
C ASP A 67 -8.18 4.98 7.50
N ILE A 68 -8.36 4.04 6.57
CA ILE A 68 -9.48 4.03 5.62
C ILE A 68 -10.83 3.98 6.34
N VAL A 69 -10.98 3.05 7.28
CA VAL A 69 -12.21 2.86 8.04
C VAL A 69 -12.53 4.09 8.89
N GLU A 70 -11.54 4.66 9.56
CA GLU A 70 -11.70 5.85 10.41
C GLU A 70 -12.09 7.08 9.59
N ALA A 71 -11.60 7.20 8.35
CA ALA A 71 -11.97 8.28 7.44
C ALA A 71 -13.33 8.08 6.76
N ALA A 72 -13.83 6.84 6.68
CA ALA A 72 -15.09 6.51 6.04
C ALA A 72 -16.30 6.91 6.91
N LYS A 73 -17.40 7.31 6.26
CA LYS A 73 -18.63 7.74 6.93
C LYS A 73 -19.74 6.70 6.76
N PRO A 74 -20.64 6.51 7.74
CA PRO A 74 -21.80 5.64 7.55
C PRO A 74 -22.63 6.03 6.32
N THR A 75 -23.11 5.03 5.58
CA THR A 75 -23.92 5.23 4.37
C THR A 75 -25.07 4.23 4.32
N GLN A 76 -26.13 4.59 3.57
CA GLN A 76 -27.21 3.67 3.20
C GLN A 76 -27.01 3.07 1.81
N LYS A 77 -26.00 3.51 1.06
CA LYS A 77 -25.68 2.94 -0.25
C LYS A 77 -25.27 1.47 -0.08
N PRO A 78 -25.84 0.54 -0.86
CA PRO A 78 -25.43 -0.85 -0.81
C PRO A 78 -24.06 -1.02 -1.46
N PHE A 79 -23.24 -1.91 -0.90
CA PHE A 79 -21.99 -2.32 -1.52
C PHE A 79 -22.25 -3.14 -2.79
N ASN A 80 -21.52 -2.82 -3.88
CA ASN A 80 -21.57 -3.55 -5.14
C ASN A 80 -20.29 -4.36 -5.40
N GLY A 81 -20.31 -5.64 -5.04
CA GLY A 81 -19.18 -6.56 -5.24
C GLY A 81 -18.84 -6.89 -6.69
N ASN A 82 -19.68 -6.51 -7.65
CA ASN A 82 -19.42 -6.70 -9.09
C ASN A 82 -18.75 -5.49 -9.74
N ALA A 83 -18.55 -4.40 -9.00
CA ALA A 83 -17.95 -3.19 -9.53
C ALA A 83 -16.88 -2.67 -8.55
N VAL A 84 -15.88 -3.49 -8.28
CA VAL A 84 -14.79 -3.18 -7.35
C VAL A 84 -13.80 -2.22 -8.00
N ARG A 85 -13.34 -1.23 -7.23
CA ARG A 85 -12.29 -0.28 -7.65
C ARG A 85 -11.03 -0.37 -6.82
N ALA A 86 -11.13 -0.80 -5.57
CA ALA A 86 -9.94 -1.03 -4.78
C ALA A 86 -10.05 -2.32 -3.96
N LYS A 87 -8.93 -3.03 -3.87
CA LYS A 87 -8.73 -4.15 -2.95
C LYS A 87 -7.43 -3.91 -2.20
N ILE A 88 -7.54 -3.71 -0.89
CA ILE A 88 -6.43 -3.44 0.01
C ILE A 88 -6.23 -4.67 0.87
N SER A 89 -5.03 -5.24 0.85
CA SER A 89 -4.64 -6.37 1.68
C SER A 89 -3.52 -5.94 2.61
N GLU A 90 -3.69 -6.12 3.91
CA GLU A 90 -2.72 -5.74 4.96
C GLU A 90 -2.64 -6.87 5.99
N GLY A 91 -1.52 -7.60 6.00
CA GLY A 91 -1.40 -8.84 6.79
C GLY A 91 -2.49 -9.87 6.44
N LYS A 92 -3.40 -10.14 7.38
CA LYS A 92 -4.55 -11.05 7.19
C LYS A 92 -5.86 -10.31 6.90
N ALA A 93 -5.86 -8.99 6.94
CA ALA A 93 -7.03 -8.17 6.71
C ALA A 93 -7.15 -7.82 5.22
N THR A 94 -8.37 -7.82 4.73
CA THR A 94 -8.70 -7.39 3.36
C THR A 94 -9.86 -6.43 3.43
N LEU A 95 -9.74 -5.34 2.68
CA LEU A 95 -10.78 -4.35 2.51
C LEU A 95 -11.05 -4.16 1.02
N VAL A 96 -12.33 -4.05 0.66
CA VAL A 96 -12.77 -3.87 -0.72
C VAL A 96 -13.63 -2.61 -0.81
N VAL A 97 -13.38 -1.81 -1.82
CA VAL A 97 -14.13 -0.58 -2.11
C VAL A 97 -14.72 -0.68 -3.51
N ASP A 98 -16.02 -0.45 -3.62
CA ASP A 98 -16.73 -0.47 -4.91
C ASP A 98 -16.60 0.86 -5.68
N ASN A 99 -17.19 0.91 -6.87
CA ASN A 99 -17.19 2.06 -7.76
C ASN A 99 -17.96 3.28 -7.25
N GLN A 100 -18.71 3.14 -6.16
CA GLN A 100 -19.40 4.24 -5.49
C GLN A 100 -18.65 4.71 -4.24
N GLY A 101 -17.50 4.11 -3.94
CA GLY A 101 -16.72 4.39 -2.73
C GLY A 101 -17.27 3.72 -1.49
N THR A 102 -18.15 2.73 -1.67
CA THR A 102 -18.78 1.99 -0.57
C THR A 102 -17.92 0.80 -0.18
N LEU A 103 -17.86 0.52 1.11
CA LEU A 103 -17.20 -0.64 1.70
C LEU A 103 -18.09 -1.24 2.79
N ASN A 104 -18.03 -2.57 2.93
CA ASN A 104 -18.75 -3.32 3.96
C ASN A 104 -17.76 -3.84 4.99
N MET A 105 -17.91 -3.43 6.24
CA MET A 105 -17.10 -3.94 7.33
C MET A 105 -17.96 -4.39 8.50
N GLY A 106 -17.96 -5.71 8.74
CA GLY A 106 -18.75 -6.30 9.83
C GLY A 106 -20.25 -6.00 9.73
N GLY A 107 -20.80 -5.91 8.51
CA GLY A 107 -22.21 -5.58 8.25
C GLY A 107 -22.53 -4.09 8.28
N LYS A 108 -21.55 -3.22 8.54
CA LYS A 108 -21.72 -1.76 8.45
C LYS A 108 -21.31 -1.30 7.06
N MET A 109 -22.21 -0.56 6.41
CA MET A 109 -21.92 0.12 5.14
C MET A 109 -21.29 1.48 5.44
N LEU A 110 -20.08 1.67 4.94
CA LEU A 110 -19.36 2.95 5.00
C LEU A 110 -19.10 3.44 3.58
N ALA A 111 -18.99 4.75 3.41
CA ALA A 111 -18.63 5.39 2.16
C ALA A 111 -17.44 6.33 2.37
N MET A 112 -16.61 6.42 1.36
CA MET A 112 -15.52 7.40 1.28
C MET A 112 -15.35 7.91 -0.15
N SER A 113 -14.68 9.05 -0.30
CA SER A 113 -14.36 9.59 -1.61
C SER A 113 -13.08 8.94 -2.17
N GLU A 114 -12.93 9.01 -3.49
CA GLU A 114 -11.73 8.53 -4.17
C GLU A 114 -10.48 9.26 -3.68
N GLU A 115 -10.59 10.57 -3.43
CA GLU A 115 -9.51 11.43 -2.94
C GLU A 115 -9.04 10.98 -1.55
N THR A 116 -9.97 10.74 -0.62
CA THR A 116 -9.64 10.25 0.72
C THR A 116 -8.93 8.90 0.66
N LEU A 117 -9.40 7.98 -0.19
CA LEU A 117 -8.74 6.68 -0.35
C LEU A 117 -7.33 6.83 -0.94
N LYS A 118 -7.16 7.72 -1.93
CA LYS A 118 -5.83 8.05 -2.50
C LYS A 118 -4.87 8.61 -1.46
N GLU A 119 -5.33 9.54 -0.63
CA GLU A 119 -4.52 10.15 0.44
C GLU A 119 -4.02 9.09 1.43
N VAL A 120 -4.88 8.16 1.85
CA VAL A 120 -4.49 7.08 2.78
C VAL A 120 -3.50 6.12 2.11
N VAL A 121 -3.75 5.71 0.86
CA VAL A 121 -2.82 4.81 0.16
C VAL A 121 -1.46 5.47 -0.08
N LEU A 122 -1.43 6.75 -0.46
CA LEU A 122 -0.20 7.53 -0.61
C LEU A 122 0.59 7.60 0.70
N LYS A 123 -0.09 7.84 1.82
CA LYS A 123 0.51 7.88 3.16
C LYS A 123 1.18 6.56 3.53
N HIS A 124 0.62 5.42 3.13
CA HIS A 124 1.10 4.10 3.55
C HIS A 124 1.97 3.35 2.52
N GLY A 125 1.82 3.62 1.23
CA GLY A 125 2.54 2.91 0.15
C GLY A 125 3.49 3.77 -0.67
N GLY A 126 3.37 5.10 -0.63
CA GLY A 126 4.23 6.01 -1.41
C GLY A 126 4.09 5.89 -2.93
N CYS A 127 3.15 5.08 -3.41
CA CYS A 127 2.88 4.87 -4.83
C CYS A 127 2.02 6.02 -5.37
N PRO A 128 2.41 6.68 -6.48
CA PRO A 128 1.48 7.57 -7.16
C PRO A 128 0.37 6.73 -7.78
N ILE A 129 -0.84 6.81 -7.23
CA ILE A 129 -2.03 6.30 -7.92
C ILE A 129 -2.22 7.22 -9.12
N GLU A 130 -1.89 6.75 -10.32
CA GLU A 130 -1.92 7.54 -11.55
C GLU A 130 -3.30 8.19 -11.78
N LYS A 131 -3.27 9.39 -12.38
CA LYS A 131 -4.45 10.22 -12.66
C LYS A 131 -5.27 9.67 -13.82
#